data_AF-A0A6P0TDK4-F1
#
_entry.id   AF-A0A6P0TDK4-F1
#
_cell.length_a   1.000
_cell.length_b   1.000
_cell.length_c   1.000
_cell.angle_alpha   90.00
_cell.angle_beta   90.00
_cell.angle_gamma   90.00
#
_symmetry.space_group_name_H-M   'P 1'
#
loop_
_entity.id
_entity.type
_entity.pdbx_description
1 polymer ?
#
loop_
_entity_poly.entity_id
_entity_poly.type
_entity_poly.pdbx_seq_one_letter_code
_entity_poly.pdbx_strand_id
1 'polypeptide(L)'
;MIKPELLAIVELIVDLPKYNLRAGDRGTIVELHTDTVYEVEFSNAYGETLVFMDLSIDEFIVVWRSETQSWIPIGDRIATMIETLPENRQEEVLRFVRSLYQLPA
;
A
#
# COMPACT_ATOMS: atom_id res chain seq x y z
N MET A 1 2.65 0.33 11.63
CA MET A 1 3.23 0.31 10.26
C MET A 1 4.31 -0.77 10.09
N ILE A 2 4.21 -1.54 9.01
CA ILE A 2 5.20 -2.56 8.61
C ILE A 2 6.40 -1.88 7.96
N LYS A 3 7.63 -2.18 8.42
CA LYS A 3 8.84 -1.64 7.80
C LYS A 3 8.98 -2.13 6.35
N PRO A 4 9.15 -1.23 5.36
CA PRO A 4 9.43 -1.63 3.99
C PRO A 4 10.83 -2.23 3.84
N GLU A 5 10.97 -3.20 2.95
CA GLU A 5 12.18 -3.97 2.73
C GLU A 5 12.43 -4.14 1.23
N LEU A 6 13.69 -4.40 0.86
CA LEU A 6 14.06 -4.62 -0.54
C LEU A 6 13.28 -5.83 -1.10
N LEU A 7 12.79 -5.68 -2.33
CA LEU A 7 11.92 -6.64 -3.03
C LEU A 7 10.53 -6.86 -2.42
N ALA A 8 10.12 -6.08 -1.42
CA ALA A 8 8.73 -6.11 -0.95
C ALA A 8 7.78 -5.59 -2.04
N ILE A 9 6.56 -6.13 -2.06
CA ILE A 9 5.49 -5.56 -2.88
C ILE A 9 4.75 -4.54 -2.04
N VAL A 10 4.59 -3.35 -2.59
CA VAL A 10 3.85 -2.24 -2.01
C VAL A 10 2.61 -1.94 -2.86
N GLU A 11 1.61 -1.35 -2.24
CA GLU A 11 0.38 -0.90 -2.87
C GLU A 11 0.19 0.59 -2.60
N LEU A 12 -0.03 1.39 -3.65
CA LEU A 12 -0.24 2.82 -3.53
C LEU A 12 -1.50 3.12 -2.73
N ILE A 13 -1.45 4.14 -1.86
CA ILE A 13 -2.62 4.67 -1.15
C ILE A 13 -3.05 6.06 -1.66
N VAL A 14 -2.37 6.58 -2.67
CA VAL A 14 -2.65 7.83 -3.36
C VAL A 14 -2.69 7.63 -4.87
N ASP A 15 -3.39 8.51 -5.58
CA ASP A 15 -3.35 8.54 -7.04
C ASP A 15 -2.13 9.33 -7.53
N LEU A 16 -1.44 8.80 -8.55
CA LEU A 16 -0.29 9.45 -9.20
C LEU A 16 -0.58 9.61 -10.71
N PRO A 17 -1.48 10.53 -11.09
CA PRO A 17 -2.01 10.62 -12.45
C PRO A 17 -0.95 10.94 -13.51
N LYS A 18 0.14 11.63 -13.12
CA LYS A 18 1.30 11.91 -14.01
C LYS A 18 1.89 10.63 -14.60
N TYR A 19 1.84 9.53 -13.86
CA TYR A 19 2.39 8.23 -14.25
C TYR A 19 1.29 7.23 -14.64
N ASN A 20 0.03 7.68 -14.75
CA ASN A 20 -1.14 6.83 -14.96
C ASN A 20 -1.28 5.72 -13.91
N LEU A 21 -0.85 5.99 -12.67
CA LEU A 21 -0.99 5.10 -11.52
C LEU A 21 -2.11 5.59 -10.60
N ARG A 22 -2.79 4.66 -9.95
CA ARG A 22 -3.89 4.90 -9.01
C ARG A 22 -3.65 4.21 -7.68
N ALA A 23 -4.35 4.67 -6.65
CA ALA A 23 -4.42 3.95 -5.39
C ALA A 23 -4.88 2.49 -5.65
N GLY A 24 -4.18 1.52 -5.06
CA GLY A 24 -4.35 0.10 -5.31
C GLY A 24 -3.39 -0.51 -6.34
N ASP A 25 -2.70 0.31 -7.14
CA ASP A 25 -1.64 -0.21 -8.03
C ASP A 25 -0.45 -0.69 -7.20
N ARG A 26 0.18 -1.77 -7.67
CA ARG A 26 1.26 -2.45 -6.96
C ARG A 26 2.60 -2.28 -7.66
N GLY A 27 3.62 -2.04 -6.85
CA GLY A 27 5.02 -1.97 -7.28
C GLY A 27 5.92 -2.78 -6.36
N THR A 28 7.18 -2.94 -6.78
CA THR A 28 8.21 -3.64 -6.02
C THR A 28 9.27 -2.64 -5.56
N ILE A 29 9.67 -2.68 -4.30
CA ILE A 29 10.79 -1.88 -3.82
C ILE A 29 12.09 -2.42 -4.40
N VAL A 30 12.82 -1.57 -5.12
CA VAL A 30 14.08 -1.93 -5.80
C VAL A 30 15.30 -1.24 -5.21
N GLU A 31 15.12 -0.17 -4.40
CA GLU A 31 16.21 0.50 -3.67
C GLU A 31 15.69 1.15 -2.38
N LEU A 32 16.54 1.24 -1.35
CA LEU A 32 16.26 1.87 -0.05
C LEU A 32 17.11 3.13 0.10
N HIS A 33 16.60 4.29 -0.32
CA HIS A 33 17.38 5.53 -0.28
C HIS A 33 17.58 6.08 1.14
N THR A 34 16.50 6.12 1.91
CA THR A 34 16.50 6.58 3.31
C THR A 34 15.47 5.79 4.12
N ASP A 35 15.35 6.08 5.41
CA ASP A 35 14.31 5.45 6.24
C ASP A 35 12.87 5.80 5.80
N THR A 36 12.68 6.85 4.98
CA THR A 36 11.36 7.34 4.55
C THR A 36 11.17 7.41 3.05
N VAL A 37 12.19 7.12 2.23
CA VAL A 37 12.14 7.24 0.77
C VAL A 37 12.68 5.95 0.13
N TYR A 38 11.89 5.40 -0.80
CA TYR A 38 12.08 4.09 -1.40
C TYR A 38 11.90 4.20 -2.91
N GLU A 39 12.78 3.59 -3.70
CA GLU A 39 12.58 3.49 -5.15
C GLU A 39 11.68 2.29 -5.43
N VAL A 40 10.59 2.53 -6.17
CA VAL A 40 9.57 1.51 -6.47
C VAL A 40 9.42 1.36 -7.97
N GLU A 41 9.55 0.13 -8.44
CA GLU A 41 9.28 -0.26 -9.82
C GLU A 41 7.84 -0.75 -9.97
N PHE A 42 7.11 -0.18 -10.93
CA PHE A 42 5.82 -0.68 -11.38
C PHE A 42 6.02 -1.36 -12.73
N SER A 43 5.58 -2.61 -12.83
CA SER A 43 5.72 -3.42 -14.04
C SER A 43 4.36 -3.95 -14.48
N ASN A 44 4.20 -4.24 -15.76
CA ASN A 44 2.98 -4.88 -16.26
C ASN A 44 3.02 -6.41 -16.09
N ALA A 45 1.94 -7.08 -16.50
CA ALA A 45 1.82 -8.54 -16.39
C ALA A 45 2.85 -9.34 -17.24
N TYR A 46 3.55 -8.69 -18.17
CA TYR A 46 4.61 -9.29 -18.99
C TYR A 46 6.01 -9.08 -18.40
N GLY A 47 6.12 -8.39 -17.26
CA GLY A 47 7.40 -8.05 -16.62
C GLY A 47 8.09 -6.84 -17.23
N GLU A 48 7.40 -6.04 -18.05
CA GLU A 48 7.94 -4.80 -18.59
C GLU A 48 7.78 -3.69 -17.55
N THR A 49 8.87 -2.99 -17.23
CA THR A 49 8.85 -1.80 -16.39
C THR A 49 8.03 -0.69 -17.06
N LEU A 50 6.98 -0.24 -16.37
CA LEU A 50 6.15 0.90 -16.78
C LEU A 50 6.75 2.22 -16.28
N VAL A 51 7.15 2.25 -15.00
CA VAL A 51 7.78 3.39 -14.35
C VAL A 51 8.59 2.92 -13.13
N PHE A 52 9.69 3.61 -12.85
CA PHE A 52 10.39 3.54 -11.58
C PHE A 52 10.42 4.95 -10.98
N MET A 53 10.18 5.08 -9.67
CA MET A 53 10.19 6.38 -9.01
C MET A 53 10.40 6.26 -7.49
N ASP A 54 10.89 7.35 -6.92
CA ASP A 54 10.96 7.52 -5.46
C ASP A 54 9.56 7.76 -4.90
N LEU A 55 9.21 7.00 -3.87
CA LEU A 55 8.00 7.18 -3.07
C LEU A 55 8.35 7.40 -1.61
N SER A 56 7.61 8.30 -0.96
CA SER A 56 7.59 8.43 0.49
C SER A 56 6.88 7.24 1.12
N ILE A 57 7.29 6.87 2.34
CA ILE A 57 6.62 5.82 3.14
C ILE A 57 5.13 6.09 3.37
N ASP A 58 4.70 7.35 3.27
CA ASP A 58 3.30 7.77 3.44
C ASP A 58 2.45 7.60 2.15
N GLU A 59 3.04 7.22 1.03
CA GLU A 59 2.35 7.09 -0.27
C GLU A 59 1.94 5.64 -0.59
N PHE A 60 2.37 4.66 0.23
CA PHE A 60 2.08 3.25 0.01
C PHE A 60 1.96 2.46 1.31
N ILE A 61 1.50 1.21 1.19
CA ILE A 61 1.59 0.20 2.25
C ILE A 61 2.30 -1.05 1.73
N VAL A 62 3.00 -1.77 2.60
CA VAL A 62 3.58 -3.08 2.26
C VAL A 62 2.47 -4.14 2.26
N VAL A 63 2.34 -4.88 1.17
CA VAL A 63 1.32 -5.93 1.01
C VAL A 63 1.91 -7.34 0.93
N TRP A 64 3.19 -7.47 0.57
CA TRP A 64 3.92 -8.73 0.58
C TRP A 64 5.34 -8.53 1.07
N ARG A 65 5.83 -9.45 1.91
CA ARG A 65 7.18 -9.45 2.46
C ARG A 65 8.09 -10.35 1.66
N SER A 66 9.26 -9.84 1.29
CA SER A 66 10.32 -10.59 0.64
C SER A 66 11.04 -11.51 1.61
N GLU A 67 11.27 -11.09 2.86
CA GLU A 67 12.00 -11.88 3.85
C GLU A 67 11.25 -13.18 4.19
N THR A 68 9.94 -13.08 4.42
CA THR A 68 9.09 -14.22 4.79
C THR A 68 8.36 -14.84 3.60
N GLN A 69 8.52 -14.27 2.40
CA GLN A 69 7.85 -14.67 1.16
C GLN A 69 6.33 -14.82 1.30
N SER A 70 5.70 -13.92 2.05
CA SER A 70 4.30 -14.06 2.43
C SER A 70 3.52 -12.75 2.28
N TRP A 71 2.24 -12.90 1.92
CA TRP A 71 1.30 -11.79 1.88
C TRP A 71 0.96 -11.33 3.30
N ILE A 72 0.94 -10.01 3.50
CA ILE A 72 0.39 -9.42 4.72
C ILE A 72 -1.10 -9.78 4.80
N PRO A 73 -1.63 -10.28 5.93
CA PRO A 73 -3.05 -10.52 6.11
C PRO A 73 -3.89 -9.27 5.84
N ILE A 74 -5.08 -9.43 5.26
CA ILE A 74 -5.94 -8.29 4.88
C ILE A 74 -6.30 -7.41 6.09
N GLY A 75 -6.50 -8.00 7.27
CA GLY A 75 -6.77 -7.26 8.51
C GLY A 75 -5.62 -6.31 8.89
N ASP A 76 -4.38 -6.75 8.72
CA ASP A 76 -3.19 -5.94 9.05
C ASP A 76 -2.98 -4.81 8.03
N ARG A 77 -3.30 -5.06 6.74
CA ARG A 77 -3.30 -4.01 5.70
C ARG A 77 -4.33 -2.93 6.02
N ILE A 78 -5.56 -3.35 6.34
CA ILE A 78 -6.64 -2.44 6.73
C ILE A 78 -6.24 -1.64 7.97
N ALA A 79 -5.72 -2.30 9.01
CA ALA A 79 -5.27 -1.63 10.23
C ALA A 79 -4.20 -0.57 9.92
N THR A 80 -3.22 -0.90 9.08
CA THR A 80 -2.17 0.05 8.64
C THR A 80 -2.78 1.27 7.92
N MET A 81 -3.74 1.07 7.02
CA MET A 81 -4.41 2.18 6.33
C MET A 81 -5.24 3.03 7.29
N ILE A 82 -5.89 2.44 8.29
CA ILE A 82 -6.68 3.18 9.27
C ILE A 82 -5.78 4.02 10.18
N GLU A 83 -4.63 3.48 10.58
CA GLU A 83 -3.64 4.17 11.44
C GLU A 83 -3.14 5.50 10.83
N THR A 84 -3.09 5.62 9.50
CA THR A 84 -2.65 6.85 8.81
C THR A 84 -3.76 7.87 8.62
N LEU A 85 -5.02 7.51 8.86
CA LEU A 85 -6.16 8.41 8.70
C LEU A 85 -6.35 9.29 9.94
N PRO A 86 -6.79 10.55 9.76
CA PRO A 86 -7.27 11.38 10.87
C PRO A 86 -8.42 10.72 11.65
N GLU A 87 -8.54 10.99 12.95
CA GLU A 87 -9.52 10.34 13.84
C GLU A 87 -10.97 10.38 13.31
N ASN A 88 -11.41 11.52 12.76
CA ASN A 88 -12.75 11.64 12.17
C ASN A 88 -12.98 10.69 10.99
N ARG A 89 -11.94 10.38 10.21
CA ARG A 89 -12.00 9.38 9.13
C ARG A 89 -11.95 7.96 9.68
N GLN A 90 -11.22 7.70 10.76
CA GLN A 90 -11.27 6.40 11.44
C GLN A 90 -12.68 6.10 11.98
N GLU A 91 -13.38 7.11 12.53
CA GLU A 91 -14.79 6.98 12.93
C GLU A 91 -15.72 6.69 11.75
N GLU A 92 -15.49 7.30 10.58
CA GLU A 92 -16.23 6.99 9.34
C GLU A 92 -16.03 5.52 8.94
N VAL A 93 -14.80 5.00 9.01
CA VAL A 93 -14.50 3.59 8.74
C VAL A 93 -15.22 2.68 9.73
N LEU A 94 -15.16 2.98 11.04
CA LEU A 94 -15.86 2.20 12.07
C LEU A 94 -17.37 2.18 11.83
N ARG A 95 -17.96 3.32 11.44
CA ARG A 95 -19.37 3.41 11.07
C ARG A 95 -19.70 2.54 9.87
N PHE A 96 -18.87 2.57 8.83
CA PHE A 96 -19.04 1.72 7.66
C PHE A 96 -18.99 0.24 8.03
N VAL A 97 -17.98 -0.19 8.78
CA VAL A 97 -17.85 -1.58 9.26
C VAL A 97 -19.08 -2.02 10.05
N ARG A 98 -19.60 -1.18 10.96
CA ARG A 98 -20.84 -1.46 11.70
C ARG A 98 -22.05 -1.65 10.77
N SER A 99 -22.13 -0.90 9.68
CA SER A 99 -23.22 -1.04 8.71
C SER A 99 -23.20 -2.38 7.97
N LEU A 100 -22.02 -2.99 7.76
CA LEU A 100 -21.89 -4.30 7.10
C LEU A 100 -22.58 -5.42 7.88
N TYR A 101 -22.65 -5.34 9.21
CA TYR A 101 -23.39 -6.29 10.04
C TYR A 101 -24.91 -6.13 9.97
N GLN A 102 -25.40 -5.01 9.44
CA GLN A 102 -26.82 -4.69 9.31
C GLN A 102 -27.36 -5.01 7.91
N LEU A 103 -26.48 -5.32 6.96
CA LEU A 103 -26.89 -5.72 5.62
C LEU A 103 -27.52 -7.13 5.67
N PRO A 104 -28.68 -7.34 5.02
CA PRO A 104 -29.21 -8.69 4.84
C PRO A 104 -28.23 -9.55 4.04
N ALA A 105 -28.12 -10.82 4.42
CA ALA A 105 -27.25 -11.81 3.78
C ALA A 105 -27.63 -12.09 2.31
#